data_AF-R6EW67-F1
#
_entry.id   AF-R6EW67-F1
#
_cell.length_a   1.000
_cell.length_b   1.000
_cell.length_c   1.000
_cell.angle_alpha   90.00
_cell.angle_beta   90.00
_cell.angle_gamma   90.00
#
_symmetry.space_group_name_H-M   'P 1'
#
loop_
_entity.id
_entity.type
_entity.pdbx_description
1 polymer ?
#
loop_
_entity_poly.entity_id
_entity_poly.type
_entity_poly.pdbx_seq_one_letter_code
_entity_poly.pdbx_strand_id
1 'polypeptide(L)'
;MDVVKKKERPDVIVGLFHTGINDRSLTNGSLNDATRDIAREVPGFDVIFYGHDHSTHYEEVKSADGSTTIIVNPANNAMRVADAELEVSKKGKGKSLKVNIVDMGKRSVNQQYMKAFESQIEEVKKYVGTEVGSFTTSMTSRDCYFGPSALVDFVHDVMLSTSGAEISFASPLSFDVTVKSGAAKLPDMYKV
;
A
#
# COMPACT_ATOMS: atom_id res chain seq x y z
N MET A 1 25.89 5.10 4.21
CA MET A 1 26.25 3.78 4.76
C MET A 1 27.56 3.82 5.54
N ASP A 2 28.65 4.31 4.96
CA ASP A 2 29.98 4.33 5.60
C ASP A 2 30.02 4.96 7.00
N VAL A 3 29.30 6.06 7.21
CA VAL A 3 29.23 6.72 8.52
C VAL A 3 28.64 5.79 9.57
N VAL A 4 27.54 5.10 9.25
CA VAL A 4 26.87 4.15 10.16
C VAL A 4 27.78 2.97 10.45
N LYS A 5 28.40 2.37 9.42
CA LYS A 5 29.34 1.26 9.60
C LYS A 5 30.54 1.63 10.47
N LYS A 6 31.09 2.85 10.30
CA LYS A 6 32.28 3.29 11.05
C LYS A 6 31.96 3.71 12.50
N LYS A 7 30.85 4.41 12.72
CA LYS A 7 30.49 4.95 14.04
C LYS A 7 29.78 3.93 14.91
N GLU A 8 28.73 3.32 14.37
CA GLU A 8 27.85 2.43 15.14
C GLU A 8 28.32 0.98 15.11
N ARG A 9 29.10 0.61 14.07
CA ARG A 9 29.65 -0.75 13.88
C ARG A 9 28.59 -1.86 14.05
N PRO A 10 27.45 -1.76 13.35
CA PRO A 10 26.37 -2.73 13.51
C PRO A 10 26.76 -4.09 12.93
N ASP A 11 26.30 -5.16 13.57
CA ASP A 11 26.37 -6.52 13.02
C ASP A 11 25.34 -6.74 11.90
N VAL A 12 24.27 -5.93 11.90
CA VAL A 12 23.09 -6.07 11.04
C VAL A 12 22.58 -4.69 10.64
N ILE A 13 22.25 -4.49 9.36
CA ILE A 13 21.65 -3.26 8.86
C ILE A 13 20.36 -3.58 8.10
N VAL A 14 19.25 -3.06 8.65
CA VAL A 14 17.92 -3.17 8.05
C VAL A 14 17.53 -1.84 7.41
N GLY A 15 17.14 -1.89 6.14
CA GLY A 15 16.52 -0.76 5.44
C GLY A 15 15.01 -0.80 5.57
N LEU A 16 14.39 0.37 5.78
CA LEU A 16 12.94 0.53 5.74
C LEU A 16 12.63 1.74 4.85
N PHE A 17 12.05 1.50 3.68
CA PHE A 17 11.81 2.54 2.68
C PHE A 17 10.38 2.50 2.16
N HIS A 18 9.88 3.63 1.70
CA HIS A 18 8.59 3.73 1.02
C HIS A 18 8.81 4.37 -0.35
N THR A 19 9.41 3.59 -1.27
CA THR A 19 9.75 4.05 -2.61
C THR A 19 9.30 3.07 -3.68
N GLY A 20 8.96 1.80 -3.42
CA GLY A 20 8.59 0.87 -4.49
C GLY A 20 9.82 0.28 -5.16
N ILE A 21 9.62 -0.65 -6.09
CA ILE A 21 10.71 -1.49 -6.58
C ILE A 21 11.61 -0.81 -7.60
N ASN A 22 11.02 -0.35 -8.71
CA ASN A 22 11.73 0.19 -9.86
C ASN A 22 10.75 0.88 -10.81
N ASP A 23 10.85 2.19 -10.89
CA ASP A 23 10.08 3.05 -11.77
C ASP A 23 11.03 4.15 -12.22
N ARG A 24 11.17 4.26 -13.54
CA ARG A 24 12.00 5.30 -14.16
C ARG A 24 11.22 6.62 -14.30
N SER A 25 9.96 6.64 -13.89
CA SER A 25 9.20 7.87 -13.77
C SER A 25 9.84 8.77 -12.72
N LEU A 26 9.90 10.06 -13.04
CA LEU A 26 10.41 11.08 -12.15
C LEU A 26 9.24 11.85 -11.57
N THR A 27 9.12 11.90 -10.23
CA THR A 27 8.31 12.92 -9.57
C THR A 27 9.25 14.02 -9.09
N ASN A 28 9.01 15.25 -9.53
CA ASN A 28 9.83 16.41 -9.18
C ASN A 28 11.33 16.20 -9.42
N GLY A 29 11.69 15.46 -10.47
CA GLY A 29 13.08 15.18 -10.85
C GLY A 29 13.77 14.06 -10.05
N SER A 30 13.06 13.39 -9.13
CA SER A 30 13.56 12.21 -8.40
C SER A 30 12.86 10.95 -8.86
N LEU A 31 13.57 9.82 -8.87
CA LEU A 31 12.93 8.51 -9.11
C LEU A 31 11.85 8.27 -8.06
N ASN A 32 10.65 7.92 -8.51
CA ASN A 32 9.58 7.51 -7.59
C ASN A 32 9.95 6.20 -6.91
N ASP A 33 10.44 5.24 -7.70
CA ASP A 33 10.76 3.92 -7.21
C ASP A 33 12.21 3.52 -7.42
N ALA A 34 12.90 3.34 -6.29
CA ALA A 34 14.35 3.19 -6.25
C ALA A 34 14.85 2.05 -5.36
N THR A 35 13.99 1.18 -4.81
CA THR A 35 14.48 0.16 -3.84
C THR A 35 15.54 -0.76 -4.45
N ARG A 36 15.34 -1.21 -5.70
CA ARG A 36 16.33 -2.06 -6.38
C ARG A 36 17.64 -1.32 -6.64
N ASP A 37 17.58 -0.03 -6.98
CA ASP A 37 18.77 0.80 -7.18
C ASP A 37 19.49 1.07 -5.86
N ILE A 38 18.78 1.32 -4.75
CA ILE A 38 19.37 1.46 -3.42
C ILE A 38 20.11 0.18 -3.03
N ALA A 39 19.48 -0.98 -3.19
CA ALA A 39 20.08 -2.28 -2.87
C ALA A 39 21.33 -2.57 -3.73
N ARG A 40 21.34 -2.13 -4.99
CA ARG A 40 22.47 -2.30 -5.90
C ARG A 40 23.59 -1.31 -5.59
N GLU A 41 23.30 -0.02 -5.44
CA GLU A 41 24.29 1.06 -5.39
C GLU A 41 24.80 1.38 -3.98
N VAL A 42 24.09 0.94 -2.93
CA VAL A 42 24.45 1.23 -1.52
C VAL A 42 24.75 -0.06 -0.75
N PRO A 43 25.97 -0.61 -0.84
CA PRO A 43 26.30 -1.87 -0.21
C PRO A 43 26.31 -1.81 1.32
N GLY A 44 25.71 -2.82 1.96
CA GLY A 44 25.78 -2.99 3.41
C GLY A 44 24.48 -3.29 4.12
N PHE A 45 23.34 -3.23 3.42
CA PHE A 45 22.08 -3.73 3.95
C PHE A 45 22.09 -5.26 3.94
N ASP A 46 21.54 -5.86 4.99
CA ASP A 46 21.24 -7.30 5.02
C ASP A 46 19.88 -7.55 4.39
N VAL A 47 18.91 -6.72 4.77
CA VAL A 47 17.53 -6.76 4.27
C VAL A 47 16.97 -5.35 4.15
N ILE A 48 16.17 -5.15 3.13
CA ILE A 48 15.37 -3.95 2.93
C ILE A 48 13.90 -4.36 2.88
N PHE A 49 13.12 -3.81 3.81
CA PHE A 49 11.66 -3.82 3.72
C PHE A 49 11.21 -2.57 2.99
N TYR A 50 10.33 -2.76 2.01
CA TYR A 50 9.78 -1.64 1.26
C TYR A 50 8.29 -1.79 0.96
N GLY A 51 7.66 -0.67 0.59
CA GLY A 51 6.29 -0.58 0.08
C GLY A 51 6.20 0.47 -1.01
N HIS A 52 5.01 1.03 -1.26
CA HIS A 52 4.64 2.02 -2.31
C HIS A 52 3.90 1.39 -3.51
N ASP A 53 4.49 0.42 -4.19
CA ASP A 53 3.94 -0.16 -5.43
C ASP A 53 2.76 -1.14 -5.24
N HIS A 54 2.37 -1.38 -3.99
CA HIS A 54 1.28 -2.30 -3.59
C HIS A 54 1.40 -3.73 -4.18
N SER A 55 2.62 -4.16 -4.50
CA SER A 55 2.91 -5.47 -5.08
C SER A 55 3.67 -6.37 -4.10
N THR A 56 3.46 -7.69 -4.19
CA THR A 56 4.24 -8.65 -3.39
C THR A 56 5.53 -8.96 -4.13
N HIS A 57 6.67 -8.79 -3.46
CA HIS A 57 7.96 -8.98 -4.07
C HIS A 57 9.01 -9.51 -3.09
N TYR A 58 9.87 -10.39 -3.59
CA TYR A 58 11.08 -10.87 -2.92
C TYR A 58 12.19 -10.95 -3.97
N GLU A 59 13.38 -10.44 -3.63
CA GLU A 59 14.54 -10.55 -4.50
C GLU A 59 15.85 -10.45 -3.70
N GLU A 60 16.84 -11.23 -4.13
CA GLU A 60 18.23 -11.10 -3.70
C GLU A 60 18.99 -10.26 -4.72
N VAL A 61 19.36 -9.05 -4.34
CA VAL A 61 20.06 -8.09 -5.20
C VAL A 61 21.56 -8.16 -4.88
N LYS A 62 22.38 -8.35 -5.92
CA LYS A 62 23.83 -8.14 -5.80
C LYS A 62 24.14 -6.65 -5.75
N SER A 63 24.74 -6.22 -4.65
CA SER A 63 25.25 -4.86 -4.46
C SER A 63 26.55 -4.63 -5.23
N ALA A 64 26.94 -3.37 -5.40
CA ALA A 64 28.09 -2.94 -6.18
C ALA A 64 29.44 -3.48 -5.69
N ASP A 65 29.54 -3.85 -4.40
CA ASP A 65 30.73 -4.50 -3.81
C ASP A 65 30.70 -6.05 -3.92
N GLY A 66 29.68 -6.61 -4.56
CA GLY A 66 29.47 -8.04 -4.71
C GLY A 66 28.74 -8.72 -3.55
N SER A 67 28.42 -8.00 -2.47
CA SER A 67 27.57 -8.52 -1.39
C SER A 67 26.11 -8.67 -1.85
N THR A 68 25.32 -9.44 -1.11
CA THR A 68 23.89 -9.63 -1.39
C THR A 68 23.05 -8.86 -0.38
N THR A 69 22.09 -8.09 -0.87
CA THR A 69 21.02 -7.45 -0.09
C THR A 69 19.69 -8.13 -0.44
N ILE A 70 18.93 -8.57 0.55
CA ILE A 70 17.55 -9.05 0.33
C ILE A 70 16.61 -7.84 0.28
N ILE A 71 15.71 -7.78 -0.69
CA ILE A 71 14.61 -6.79 -0.70
C ILE A 71 13.27 -7.51 -0.63
N VAL A 72 12.34 -7.01 0.18
CA VAL A 72 11.03 -7.65 0.39
C VAL A 72 9.91 -6.62 0.56
N ASN A 73 8.79 -6.86 -0.10
CA ASN A 73 7.57 -6.06 -0.01
C ASN A 73 6.35 -6.99 0.13
N PRO A 74 5.58 -6.90 1.22
CA PRO A 74 4.40 -7.73 1.44
C PRO A 74 3.12 -7.20 0.77
N ALA A 75 3.21 -6.23 -0.15
CA ALA A 75 2.10 -5.48 -0.72
C ALA A 75 1.34 -4.62 0.32
N ASN A 76 0.05 -4.41 0.10
CA ASN A 76 -0.81 -3.51 0.87
C ASN A 76 -1.85 -4.26 1.73
N ASN A 77 -2.59 -3.49 2.53
CA ASN A 77 -3.76 -3.93 3.32
C ASN A 77 -3.48 -5.01 4.38
N ALA A 78 -2.21 -5.26 4.72
CA ALA A 78 -1.79 -6.27 5.69
C ALA A 78 -2.30 -7.70 5.38
N MET A 79 -2.64 -7.97 4.12
CA MET A 79 -3.04 -9.31 3.66
C MET A 79 -1.87 -10.30 3.74
N ARG A 80 -0.65 -9.78 3.69
CA ARG A 80 0.59 -10.52 3.91
C ARG A 80 1.51 -9.73 4.85
N VAL A 81 2.44 -10.43 5.48
CA VAL A 81 3.50 -9.85 6.31
C VAL A 81 4.84 -10.39 5.86
N ALA A 82 5.84 -9.52 5.72
CA ALA A 82 7.21 -9.93 5.51
C ALA A 82 7.85 -10.29 6.85
N ASP A 83 8.31 -11.52 6.97
CA ASP A 83 8.91 -12.10 8.19
C ASP A 83 10.37 -12.44 7.89
N ALA A 84 11.31 -11.81 8.61
CA ALA A 84 12.74 -12.03 8.46
C ALA A 84 13.32 -12.60 9.75
N GLU A 85 13.81 -13.83 9.66
CA GLU A 85 14.51 -14.52 10.73
C GLU A 85 16.03 -14.37 10.50
N LEU A 86 16.71 -13.79 11.48
CA LEU A 86 18.14 -13.51 11.41
C LEU A 86 18.86 -14.20 12.56
N GLU A 87 19.87 -15.00 12.22
CA GLU A 87 20.77 -15.63 13.20
C GLU A 87 22.15 -14.96 13.12
N VAL A 88 22.63 -14.45 14.25
CA VAL A 88 23.95 -13.80 14.35
C VAL A 88 24.84 -14.57 15.31
N SER A 89 26.02 -14.97 14.85
CA SER A 89 27.03 -15.60 15.70
C SER A 89 27.66 -14.59 16.66
N LYS A 90 27.66 -14.88 17.96
CA LYS A 90 28.37 -14.09 19.00
C LYS A 90 29.86 -13.87 18.72
N LYS A 91 30.50 -14.72 17.89
CA LYS A 91 31.91 -14.59 17.54
C LYS A 91 32.15 -13.78 16.25
N GLY A 92 31.10 -13.18 15.68
CA GLY A 92 31.17 -12.35 14.47
C GLY A 92 31.52 -13.10 13.18
N LYS A 93 31.48 -14.45 13.19
CA LYS A 93 31.95 -15.29 12.07
C LYS A 93 30.85 -15.83 11.15
N GLY A 94 29.59 -15.46 11.37
CA GLY A 94 28.50 -15.90 10.51
C GLY A 94 27.19 -15.20 10.82
N LYS A 95 26.48 -14.82 9.76
CA LYS A 95 25.10 -14.36 9.77
C LYS A 95 24.29 -15.22 8.81
N SER A 96 23.09 -15.64 9.20
CA SER A 96 22.14 -16.32 8.32
C SER A 96 20.83 -15.53 8.35
N LEU A 97 20.23 -15.32 7.18
CA LEU A 97 18.97 -14.58 7.05
C LEU A 97 18.01 -15.41 6.21
N LYS A 98 16.80 -15.60 6.72
CA LYS A 98 15.68 -16.22 6.01
C LYS A 98 14.54 -15.24 5.99
N VAL A 99 13.93 -15.03 4.82
CA VAL A 99 12.79 -14.13 4.68
C VAL A 99 11.63 -14.88 4.05
N ASN A 100 10.44 -14.69 4.62
CA ASN A 100 9.20 -15.27 4.15
C ASN A 100 8.15 -14.17 3.98
N ILE A 101 7.23 -14.36 3.05
CA ILE A 101 6.02 -13.55 2.93
C ILE A 101 4.85 -14.40 3.41
N VAL A 102 4.35 -14.08 4.60
CA VAL A 102 3.33 -14.85 5.32
C VAL A 102 1.94 -14.35 4.93
N ASP A 103 1.09 -15.25 4.45
CA ASP A 103 -0.32 -14.97 4.17
C ASP A 103 -1.12 -14.90 5.48
N MET A 104 -1.64 -13.72 5.79
CA MET A 104 -2.40 -13.46 7.02
C MET A 104 -3.84 -13.96 6.92
N GLY A 105 -4.38 -14.17 5.72
CA GLY A 105 -5.73 -14.72 5.51
C GLY A 105 -5.88 -16.16 6.00
N LYS A 106 -4.76 -16.87 6.21
CA LYS A 106 -4.72 -18.23 6.76
C LYS A 106 -4.56 -18.28 8.29
N ARG A 107 -4.41 -17.13 8.94
CA ARG A 107 -4.24 -17.04 10.40
C ARG A 107 -5.60 -16.85 11.07
N SER A 108 -5.75 -17.41 12.27
CA SER A 108 -6.96 -17.21 13.07
C SER A 108 -7.04 -15.77 13.58
N VAL A 109 -8.26 -15.25 13.65
CA VAL A 109 -8.53 -13.92 14.22
C VAL A 109 -8.25 -13.95 15.73
N ASN A 110 -7.45 -13.00 16.21
CA ASN A 110 -7.20 -12.83 17.64
C ASN A 110 -8.41 -12.18 18.31
N GLN A 111 -9.20 -12.98 19.04
CA GLN A 111 -10.42 -12.51 19.70
C GLN A 111 -10.15 -11.48 20.80
N GLN A 112 -9.01 -11.54 21.49
CA GLN A 112 -8.66 -10.53 22.50
C GLN A 112 -8.39 -9.18 21.84
N TYR A 113 -7.70 -9.18 20.70
CA TYR A 113 -7.49 -7.97 19.91
C TYR A 113 -8.82 -7.38 19.42
N MET A 114 -9.70 -8.22 18.84
CA MET A 114 -11.03 -7.76 18.40
C MET A 114 -11.84 -7.15 19.53
N LYS A 115 -11.83 -7.77 20.71
CA LYS A 115 -12.50 -7.25 21.91
C LYS A 115 -11.89 -5.93 22.39
N ALA A 116 -10.56 -5.78 22.33
CA ALA A 116 -9.88 -4.56 22.74
C ALA A 116 -10.27 -3.34 21.88
N PHE A 117 -10.61 -3.57 20.61
CA PHE A 117 -10.99 -2.52 19.65
C PHE A 117 -12.49 -2.49 19.31
N GLU A 118 -13.32 -3.25 20.02
CA GLU A 118 -14.74 -3.40 19.69
C GLU A 118 -15.48 -2.06 19.70
N SER A 119 -15.24 -1.20 20.70
CA SER A 119 -15.91 0.10 20.79
C SER A 119 -15.56 1.02 19.63
N GLN A 120 -14.29 1.07 19.21
CA GLN A 120 -13.86 1.88 18.07
C GLN A 120 -14.43 1.33 16.75
N ILE A 121 -14.50 0.00 16.60
CA ILE A 121 -15.13 -0.64 15.44
C ILE A 121 -16.61 -0.24 15.35
N GLU A 122 -17.35 -0.31 16.46
CA GLU A 122 -18.76 0.07 16.49
C GLU A 122 -18.98 1.57 16.28
N GLU A 123 -18.10 2.43 16.81
CA GLU A 123 -18.15 3.88 16.57
C GLU A 123 -17.96 4.19 15.07
N VAL A 124 -16.96 3.58 14.42
CA VAL A 124 -16.73 3.75 12.98
C VAL A 124 -17.91 3.21 12.18
N LYS A 125 -18.45 2.02 12.51
CA LYS A 125 -19.65 1.47 11.86
C LYS A 125 -20.85 2.41 11.97
N LYS A 126 -21.06 3.01 13.14
CA LYS A 126 -22.14 3.97 13.36
C LYS A 126 -21.93 5.22 12.50
N TYR A 127 -20.72 5.77 12.51
CA TYR A 127 -20.39 6.95 11.71
C TYR A 127 -20.60 6.71 10.22
N VAL A 128 -20.01 5.66 9.65
CA VAL A 128 -20.18 5.34 8.22
C VAL A 128 -21.61 4.92 7.90
N GLY A 129 -22.35 4.40 8.88
CA GLY A 129 -23.77 4.06 8.74
C GLY A 129 -24.72 5.25 8.58
N THR A 130 -24.22 6.48 8.75
CA THR A 130 -25.00 7.72 8.61
C THR A 130 -25.51 7.89 7.18
N GLU A 131 -26.81 8.15 7.04
CA GLU A 131 -27.41 8.54 5.76
C GLU A 131 -26.96 9.95 5.40
N VAL A 132 -26.42 10.10 4.20
CA VAL A 132 -25.90 11.37 3.67
C VAL A 132 -26.81 11.96 2.58
N GLY A 133 -27.84 11.22 2.17
CA GLY A 133 -28.80 11.62 1.17
C GLY A 133 -29.51 10.39 0.58
N SER A 134 -30.07 10.55 -0.61
CA SER A 134 -30.75 9.46 -1.31
C SER A 134 -30.64 9.58 -2.81
N PHE A 135 -30.55 8.46 -3.53
CA PHE A 135 -30.61 8.41 -4.99
C PHE A 135 -32.00 7.97 -5.45
N THR A 136 -32.57 8.65 -6.44
CA THR A 136 -33.84 8.23 -7.06
C THR A 136 -33.66 7.06 -8.02
N THR A 137 -32.47 6.92 -8.60
CA THR A 137 -32.13 5.91 -9.61
C THR A 137 -30.79 5.27 -9.27
N SER A 138 -30.66 3.96 -9.52
CA SER A 138 -29.38 3.26 -9.37
C SER A 138 -28.41 3.67 -10.48
N MET A 139 -27.11 3.68 -10.18
CA MET A 139 -26.03 3.99 -11.13
C MET A 139 -24.98 2.89 -11.10
N THR A 140 -24.36 2.56 -12.23
CA THR A 140 -23.32 1.54 -12.32
C THR A 140 -22.09 2.03 -13.09
N SER A 141 -20.91 1.58 -12.67
CA SER A 141 -19.66 1.90 -13.33
C SER A 141 -19.48 1.22 -14.70
N ARG A 142 -20.26 0.16 -14.99
CA ARG A 142 -20.16 -0.56 -16.27
C ARG A 142 -20.48 0.34 -17.46
N ASP A 143 -21.47 1.22 -17.30
CA ASP A 143 -21.93 2.12 -18.36
C ASP A 143 -20.83 3.12 -18.77
N CYS A 144 -19.94 3.49 -17.84
CA CYS A 144 -18.84 4.42 -18.06
C CYS A 144 -17.86 3.97 -19.16
N TYR A 145 -17.77 2.66 -19.42
CA TYR A 145 -16.87 2.10 -20.43
C TYR A 145 -17.46 2.13 -21.84
N PHE A 146 -18.74 2.48 -21.99
CA PHE A 146 -19.46 2.46 -23.27
C PHE A 146 -20.01 3.82 -23.69
N GLY A 147 -19.84 4.87 -22.88
CA GLY A 147 -20.24 6.23 -23.21
C GLY A 147 -20.53 7.07 -21.96
N PRO A 148 -21.24 8.21 -22.13
CA PRO A 148 -21.77 8.99 -21.02
C PRO A 148 -22.58 8.12 -20.05
N SER A 149 -22.41 8.34 -18.76
CA SER A 149 -23.04 7.52 -17.73
C SER A 149 -23.48 8.36 -16.54
N ALA A 150 -24.60 7.99 -15.93
CA ALA A 150 -25.14 8.69 -14.78
C ALA A 150 -24.14 8.76 -13.60
N LEU A 151 -23.29 7.73 -13.44
CA LEU A 151 -22.28 7.71 -12.38
C LEU A 151 -21.23 8.80 -12.59
N VAL A 152 -20.68 8.92 -13.80
CA VAL A 152 -19.63 9.90 -14.10
C VAL A 152 -20.21 11.31 -14.19
N ASP A 153 -21.44 11.45 -14.71
CA ASP A 153 -22.16 12.73 -14.69
C ASP A 153 -22.36 13.23 -13.25
N PHE A 154 -22.76 12.35 -12.32
CA PHE A 154 -22.86 12.70 -10.90
C PHE A 154 -21.50 13.14 -10.30
N VAL A 155 -20.41 12.45 -10.64
CA VAL A 155 -19.06 12.86 -10.21
C VAL A 155 -18.69 14.24 -10.77
N HIS A 156 -18.98 14.49 -12.04
CA HIS A 156 -18.76 15.79 -12.66
C HIS A 156 -19.56 16.89 -11.96
N ASP A 157 -20.84 16.66 -11.67
CA ASP A 157 -21.69 17.62 -10.96
C ASP A 157 -21.11 17.99 -9.59
N VAL A 158 -20.64 16.99 -8.82
CA VAL A 158 -19.99 17.24 -7.53
C VAL A 158 -18.67 17.99 -7.70
N MET A 159 -17.81 17.57 -8.61
CA MET A 159 -16.51 18.23 -8.84
C MET A 159 -16.67 19.68 -9.28
N LEU A 160 -17.56 19.96 -10.24
CA LEU A 160 -17.81 21.31 -10.77
C LEU A 160 -18.44 22.20 -9.69
N SER A 161 -19.46 21.73 -8.98
CA SER A 161 -20.15 22.52 -7.95
C SER A 161 -19.27 22.85 -6.73
N THR A 162 -18.37 21.95 -6.35
CA THR A 162 -17.48 22.14 -5.19
C THR A 162 -16.24 22.96 -5.50
N SER A 163 -15.70 22.85 -6.71
CA SER A 163 -14.47 23.56 -7.10
C SER A 163 -14.71 24.91 -7.77
N GLY A 164 -15.89 25.12 -8.37
CA GLY A 164 -16.16 26.26 -9.23
C GLY A 164 -15.43 26.19 -10.58
N ALA A 165 -14.83 25.04 -10.92
CA ALA A 165 -14.20 24.84 -12.21
C ALA A 165 -15.25 24.80 -13.35
N GLU A 166 -14.82 25.17 -14.55
CA GLU A 166 -15.66 25.12 -15.76
C GLU A 166 -15.58 23.75 -16.47
N ILE A 167 -14.55 22.96 -16.18
CA ILE A 167 -14.27 21.67 -16.81
C ILE A 167 -13.86 20.66 -15.74
N SER A 168 -14.35 19.42 -15.87
CA SER A 168 -14.03 18.30 -15.00
C SER A 168 -13.64 17.07 -15.83
N PHE A 169 -12.66 16.31 -15.33
CA PHE A 169 -12.23 15.03 -15.91
C PHE A 169 -12.28 13.96 -14.82
N ALA A 170 -12.94 12.84 -15.11
CA ALA A 170 -13.04 11.70 -14.20
C ALA A 170 -12.97 10.41 -15.01
N SER A 171 -12.32 9.39 -14.45
CA SER A 171 -12.31 8.03 -14.98
C SER A 171 -12.93 7.08 -13.96
N PRO A 172 -13.63 6.02 -14.40
CA PRO A 172 -14.11 5.00 -13.48
C PRO A 172 -12.90 4.24 -12.90
N LEU A 173 -12.71 4.33 -11.58
CA LEU A 173 -11.62 3.63 -10.89
C LEU A 173 -11.95 2.16 -10.61
N SER A 174 -13.24 1.82 -10.57
CA SER A 174 -13.72 0.46 -10.36
C SER A 174 -14.51 -0.02 -11.57
N PHE A 175 -14.26 -1.26 -11.98
CA PHE A 175 -14.92 -1.85 -13.15
C PHE A 175 -16.40 -2.15 -12.92
N ASP A 176 -16.74 -2.74 -11.77
CA ASP A 176 -18.07 -3.28 -11.51
C ASP A 176 -18.59 -2.89 -10.13
N VAL A 177 -19.08 -1.67 -10.04
CA VAL A 177 -19.70 -1.11 -8.85
C VAL A 177 -21.10 -0.61 -9.19
N THR A 178 -22.00 -0.76 -8.23
CA THR A 178 -23.38 -0.27 -8.32
C THR A 178 -23.72 0.52 -7.07
N VAL A 179 -24.14 1.76 -7.26
CA VAL A 179 -24.82 2.57 -6.26
C VAL A 179 -26.31 2.37 -6.46
N LYS A 180 -27.01 1.89 -5.43
CA LYS A 180 -28.44 1.60 -5.51
C LYS A 180 -29.27 2.85 -5.26
N SER A 181 -30.46 2.91 -5.86
CA SER A 181 -31.48 3.86 -5.44
C SER A 181 -31.92 3.64 -3.99
N GLY A 182 -32.44 4.68 -3.37
CA GLY A 182 -32.81 4.74 -1.96
C GLY A 182 -31.82 5.53 -1.11
N ALA A 183 -31.90 5.35 0.20
CA ALA A 183 -31.01 5.98 1.17
C ALA A 183 -29.55 5.65 0.89
N ALA A 184 -28.72 6.69 0.76
CA ALA A 184 -27.29 6.59 0.53
C ALA A 184 -26.54 6.80 1.85
N LYS A 185 -25.61 5.91 2.16
CA LYS A 185 -24.73 6.03 3.32
C LYS A 185 -23.32 6.40 2.88
N LEU A 186 -22.46 6.78 3.82
CA LEU A 186 -21.07 7.14 3.51
C LEU A 186 -20.30 6.04 2.72
N PRO A 187 -20.45 4.72 3.01
CA PRO A 187 -19.89 3.65 2.20
C PRO A 187 -20.36 3.59 0.76
N ASP A 188 -21.55 4.10 0.46
CA ASP A 188 -22.03 4.18 -0.91
C ASP A 188 -21.36 5.33 -1.67
N MET A 189 -20.84 6.34 -0.98
CA MET A 189 -20.00 7.39 -1.59
C MET A 189 -18.59 6.89 -1.86
N TYR A 190 -18.01 6.04 -1.01
CA TYR A 190 -16.68 5.44 -1.26
C TYR A 190 -16.64 4.43 -2.42
N LYS A 191 -17.81 4.08 -2.96
CA LYS A 191 -17.96 3.23 -4.15
C LYS A 191 -17.93 4.02 -5.46
N VAL A 192 -18.24 5.31 -5.39
CA VAL A 192 -18.23 6.26 -6.51
C VAL A 192 -16.81 6.76 -6.71
#